data_AF-A0A1F0V4W3-F1
#
_entry.id   AF-A0A1F0V4W3-F1
#
_cell.length_a   1.000
_cell.length_b   1.000
_cell.length_c   1.000
_cell.angle_alpha   90.00
_cell.angle_beta   90.00
_cell.angle_gamma   90.00
#
_symmetry.space_group_name_H-M   'P 1'
#
loop_
_entity.id
_entity.type
_entity.pdbx_description
1 polymer ?
#
loop_
_entity_poly.entity_id
_entity_poly.type
_entity_poly.pdbx_seq_one_letter_code
_entity_poly.pdbx_strand_id
1 'polypeptide(L)'
;MKRFILASIMMLSLGVTVYADNQEIRDLKTQQKALKLQTQLTNTQLQYEKAIASLAELRKKAADVNAEANASVVTGLSTRDAEATAKAAKARAKTLKEVTKMNKKLAKEQKKVEKLEKKMEKIQDKISKLNQKVEFVGGWR
;
A
#
# COMPACT_ATOMS: atom_id res chain seq x y z
N MET A 1 -4.43 -4.92 -14.30
CA MET A 1 -5.00 -4.52 -13.00
C MET A 1 -4.85 -3.01 -12.66
N LYS A 2 -4.37 -2.13 -13.56
CA LYS A 2 -4.04 -0.73 -13.22
C LYS A 2 -5.11 0.33 -13.55
N ARG A 3 -6.30 -0.04 -14.06
CA ARG A 3 -7.32 0.94 -14.51
C ARG A 3 -8.74 0.70 -14.01
N PHE A 4 -9.02 -0.45 -13.40
CA PHE A 4 -10.39 -0.83 -13.01
C PHE A 4 -10.76 -0.48 -11.57
N ILE A 5 -9.83 0.01 -10.76
CA ILE A 5 -10.08 0.30 -9.33
C ILE A 5 -10.79 1.65 -9.11
N LEU A 6 -10.78 2.55 -10.11
CA LEU A 6 -11.39 3.89 -10.02
C LEU A 6 -12.88 3.94 -10.42
N ALA A 7 -13.40 2.91 -11.09
CA ALA A 7 -14.75 2.95 -11.66
C ALA A 7 -15.87 2.54 -10.67
N SER A 8 -15.55 2.13 -9.44
CA SER A 8 -16.56 1.65 -8.48
C SER A 8 -17.25 2.76 -7.66
N ILE A 9 -17.09 4.03 -8.04
CA ILE A 9 -17.58 5.18 -7.26
C ILE A 9 -19.06 5.50 -7.52
N MET A 10 -19.69 4.97 -8.57
CA MET A 10 -20.94 5.55 -9.12
C MET A 10 -22.22 4.68 -9.08
N MET A 11 -22.25 3.51 -8.45
CA MET A 11 -23.47 2.67 -8.49
C MET A 11 -23.93 2.31 -7.08
N LEU A 12 -24.76 3.17 -6.50
CA LEU A 12 -25.84 2.81 -5.56
C LEU A 12 -26.65 4.09 -5.21
N SER A 13 -27.30 4.67 -6.21
CA SER A 13 -28.49 5.49 -5.97
C SER A 13 -29.65 4.55 -5.66
N LEU A 14 -29.81 4.17 -4.39
CA LEU A 14 -31.01 3.45 -3.94
C LEU A 14 -32.08 4.48 -3.60
N GLY A 15 -33.09 4.59 -4.47
CA GLY A 15 -34.34 5.25 -4.12
C GLY A 15 -35.05 4.44 -3.02
N VAL A 16 -35.39 5.09 -1.91
CA VAL A 16 -36.21 4.51 -0.84
C VAL A 16 -37.54 5.25 -0.84
N THR A 17 -38.61 4.57 -1.28
CA THR A 17 -40.00 5.01 -1.05
C THR A 17 -40.46 4.53 0.32
N VAL A 18 -41.10 5.43 1.07
CA VAL A 18 -41.37 5.32 2.51
C VAL A 18 -42.64 4.51 2.80
N TYR A 19 -42.52 3.33 3.41
CA TYR A 19 -43.54 2.67 4.26
C TYR A 19 -42.87 1.63 5.19
N ALA A 20 -43.09 1.75 6.51
CA ALA A 20 -42.31 1.04 7.54
C ALA A 20 -42.70 -0.45 7.75
N ASP A 21 -41.80 -1.36 7.37
CA ASP A 21 -41.81 -2.81 7.70
C ASP A 21 -40.38 -3.28 8.11
N ASN A 22 -40.25 -4.43 8.77
CA ASN A 22 -38.99 -5.06 9.20
C ASN A 22 -37.97 -5.28 8.06
N GLN A 23 -38.43 -5.34 6.81
CA GLN A 23 -37.56 -5.36 5.63
C GLN A 23 -36.78 -4.04 5.48
N GLU A 24 -37.41 -2.88 5.70
CA GLU A 24 -36.76 -1.57 5.59
C GLU A 24 -35.61 -1.42 6.61
N ILE A 25 -35.80 -1.90 7.84
CA ILE A 25 -34.75 -1.90 8.87
C ILE A 25 -33.56 -2.79 8.46
N ARG A 26 -33.82 -3.93 7.81
CA ARG A 26 -32.76 -4.83 7.30
C ARG A 26 -32.02 -4.20 6.12
N ASP A 27 -32.71 -3.48 5.27
CA ASP A 27 -32.14 -2.80 4.12
C ASP A 27 -31.28 -1.62 4.56
N LEU A 28 -31.76 -0.79 5.49
CA LEU A 28 -30.97 0.29 6.10
C LEU A 28 -29.69 -0.23 6.78
N LYS A 29 -29.77 -1.35 7.52
CA LYS A 29 -28.58 -2.00 8.11
C LYS A 29 -27.59 -2.50 7.05
N THR A 30 -28.09 -2.93 5.89
CA THR A 30 -27.25 -3.42 4.79
C THR A 30 -26.59 -2.25 4.06
N GLN A 31 -27.34 -1.18 3.78
CA GLN A 31 -26.84 0.07 3.22
C GLN A 31 -25.76 0.70 4.12
N GLN A 32 -25.98 0.74 5.45
CA GLN A 32 -25.00 1.26 6.40
C GLN A 32 -23.68 0.46 6.36
N LYS A 33 -23.76 -0.88 6.24
CA LYS A 33 -22.58 -1.74 6.10
C LYS A 33 -21.85 -1.51 4.78
N ALA A 34 -22.60 -1.39 3.67
CA ALA A 34 -22.03 -1.09 2.36
C ALA A 34 -21.30 0.26 2.36
N LEU A 35 -21.93 1.30 2.90
CA LEU A 35 -21.33 2.64 3.04
C LEU A 35 -20.06 2.59 3.90
N LYS A 36 -20.08 1.87 5.03
CA LYS A 36 -18.90 1.70 5.89
C LYS A 36 -17.74 1.02 5.16
N LEU A 37 -18.01 -0.04 4.38
CA LEU A 37 -17.00 -0.73 3.59
C LEU A 37 -16.47 0.17 2.46
N GLN A 38 -17.33 0.95 1.82
CA GLN A 38 -16.93 1.91 0.80
C GLN A 38 -15.99 2.98 1.37
N THR A 39 -16.33 3.57 2.52
CA THR A 39 -15.45 4.52 3.23
C THR A 39 -14.11 3.89 3.60
N GLN A 40 -14.11 2.62 4.05
CA GLN A 40 -12.87 1.89 4.33
C GLN A 40 -12.04 1.64 3.07
N LEU A 41 -12.68 1.34 1.93
CA LEU A 41 -12.02 1.15 0.65
C LEU A 41 -11.34 2.45 0.20
N THR A 42 -12.09 3.56 0.16
CA THR A 42 -11.57 4.89 -0.20
C THR A 42 -10.39 5.30 0.67
N ASN A 43 -10.50 5.14 1.99
CA ASN A 43 -9.40 5.45 2.91
C ASN A 43 -8.17 4.57 2.66
N THR A 44 -8.38 3.28 2.34
CA THR A 44 -7.27 2.37 2.05
C THR A 44 -6.61 2.72 0.71
N GLN A 45 -7.38 3.11 -0.30
CA GLN A 45 -6.86 3.61 -1.58
C GLN A 45 -6.02 4.88 -1.40
N LEU A 46 -6.49 5.85 -0.60
CA LEU A 46 -5.72 7.05 -0.27
C LEU A 46 -4.39 6.72 0.43
N GLN A 47 -4.39 5.74 1.34
CA GLN A 47 -3.15 5.27 1.98
C GLN A 47 -2.22 4.57 1.00
N TYR A 48 -2.78 3.80 0.06
CA TYR A 48 -2.03 3.12 -0.99
C TYR A 48 -1.32 4.12 -1.90
N GLU A 49 -2.02 5.14 -2.41
CA GLU A 49 -1.42 6.19 -3.25
C GLU A 49 -0.28 6.92 -2.55
N LYS A 50 -0.47 7.28 -1.27
CA LYS A 50 0.60 7.88 -0.45
C LYS A 50 1.81 6.94 -0.31
N ALA A 51 1.57 5.64 -0.11
CA ALA A 51 2.64 4.65 0.00
C ALA A 51 3.36 4.43 -1.33
N ILE A 52 2.67 4.45 -2.47
CA ILE A 52 3.27 4.38 -3.80
C ILE A 52 4.18 5.58 -4.06
N ALA A 53 3.73 6.80 -3.73
CA ALA A 53 4.55 8.00 -3.85
C ALA A 53 5.82 7.92 -2.98
N SER A 54 5.67 7.53 -1.71
CA SER A 54 6.81 7.33 -0.81
C SER A 54 7.77 6.24 -1.29
N LEU A 55 7.22 5.14 -1.84
CA LEU A 55 8.00 4.05 -2.40
C LEU A 55 8.82 4.50 -3.61
N ALA A 56 8.27 5.35 -4.48
CA ALA A 56 8.99 5.89 -5.63
C ALA A 56 10.19 6.75 -5.19
N GLU A 57 10.00 7.63 -4.21
CA GLU A 57 11.10 8.42 -3.65
C GLU A 57 12.18 7.53 -3.00
N LEU A 58 11.77 6.53 -2.21
CA LEU A 58 12.72 5.61 -1.58
C LEU A 58 13.47 4.76 -2.60
N ARG A 59 12.82 4.35 -3.70
CA ARG A 59 13.48 3.64 -4.80
C ARG A 59 14.58 4.49 -5.42
N LYS A 60 14.30 5.76 -5.71
CA LYS A 60 15.30 6.70 -6.25
C LYS A 60 16.47 6.84 -5.27
N LYS A 61 16.20 7.19 -4.02
CA LYS A 61 17.26 7.37 -2.99
C LYS A 61 18.09 6.10 -2.77
N ALA A 62 17.46 4.93 -2.78
CA ALA A 62 18.17 3.66 -2.64
C ALA A 62 19.05 3.38 -3.87
N ALA A 63 18.55 3.64 -5.08
CA ALA A 63 19.34 3.52 -6.31
C ALA A 63 20.56 4.45 -6.29
N ASP A 64 20.36 5.72 -5.90
CA ASP A 64 21.44 6.72 -5.83
C ASP A 64 22.52 6.30 -4.83
N VAL A 65 22.14 5.93 -3.59
CA VAL A 65 23.10 5.52 -2.56
C VAL A 65 23.81 4.19 -2.93
N ASN A 66 23.12 3.27 -3.58
CA ASN A 66 23.74 2.02 -4.08
C ASN A 66 24.71 2.31 -5.23
N ALA A 67 24.37 3.23 -6.15
CA ALA A 67 25.23 3.62 -7.25
C ALA A 67 26.49 4.34 -6.75
N GLU A 68 26.33 5.28 -5.82
CA GLU A 68 27.44 5.98 -5.17
C GLU A 68 28.37 4.98 -4.45
N ALA A 69 27.80 4.04 -3.70
CA ALA A 69 28.58 3.00 -3.03
C ALA A 69 29.31 2.09 -4.03
N ASN A 70 28.74 1.78 -5.20
CA ASN A 70 29.40 0.96 -6.22
C ASN A 70 30.48 1.73 -6.98
N ALA A 71 30.25 3.02 -7.27
CA ALA A 71 31.21 3.88 -7.96
C ALA A 71 32.39 4.31 -7.06
N SER A 72 32.21 4.29 -5.74
CA SER A 72 33.25 4.62 -4.77
C SER A 72 34.41 3.61 -4.82
N VAL A 73 35.50 4.00 -5.48
CA VAL A 73 36.78 3.28 -5.43
C VAL A 73 37.34 3.37 -4.01
N VAL A 74 37.59 2.24 -3.36
CA VAL A 74 38.24 2.21 -2.05
C VAL A 74 39.73 2.38 -2.24
N THR A 75 40.22 3.61 -2.11
CA THR A 75 41.64 3.94 -2.15
C THR A 75 42.25 3.85 -0.75
N GLY A 76 43.57 3.65 -0.65
CA GLY A 76 44.29 3.59 0.63
C GLY A 76 44.29 2.21 1.32
N LEU A 77 43.84 1.14 0.64
CA LEU A 77 44.08 -0.22 1.09
C LEU A 77 45.52 -0.62 0.73
N SER A 78 46.38 -0.79 1.73
CA SER A 78 47.79 -1.11 1.55
C SER A 78 48.31 -1.96 2.72
N THR A 79 49.12 -2.96 2.43
CA THR A 79 49.83 -3.74 3.47
C THR A 79 50.97 -2.97 4.12
N ARG A 80 51.36 -1.83 3.55
CA ARG A 80 52.49 -1.01 4.01
C ARG A 80 52.08 0.13 4.94
N ASP A 81 50.79 0.48 4.96
CA ASP A 81 50.23 1.53 5.81
C ASP A 81 48.92 1.05 6.44
N ALA A 82 49.06 0.56 7.68
CA ALA A 82 47.95 0.02 8.44
C ALA A 82 46.95 1.09 8.87
N GLU A 83 47.41 2.33 9.15
CA GLU A 83 46.55 3.41 9.59
C GLU A 83 45.66 3.90 8.44
N ALA A 84 46.25 4.15 7.27
CA ALA A 84 45.51 4.52 6.06
C ALA A 84 44.48 3.45 5.68
N THR A 85 44.87 2.18 5.77
CA THR A 85 43.98 1.03 5.51
C THR A 85 42.81 0.99 6.48
N ALA A 86 43.06 1.16 7.78
CA ALA A 86 42.00 1.18 8.80
C ALA A 86 41.01 2.33 8.56
N LYS A 87 41.51 3.52 8.18
CA LYS A 87 40.68 4.68 7.87
C LYS A 87 39.80 4.45 6.63
N ALA A 88 40.37 3.91 5.55
CA ALA A 88 39.65 3.57 4.33
C ALA A 88 38.56 2.51 4.59
N ALA A 89 38.90 1.44 5.33
CA ALA A 89 37.94 0.40 5.70
C ALA A 89 36.78 0.94 6.55
N LYS A 90 37.07 1.82 7.51
CA LYS A 90 36.04 2.46 8.36
C LYS A 90 35.10 3.36 7.55
N ALA A 91 35.64 4.14 6.62
CA ALA A 91 34.85 4.97 5.71
C ALA A 91 33.93 4.09 4.84
N ARG A 92 34.49 3.01 4.26
CA ARG A 92 33.72 2.05 3.45
C ARG A 92 32.59 1.39 4.25
N ALA A 93 32.86 0.98 5.49
CA ALA A 93 31.87 0.40 6.37
C ALA A 93 30.72 1.38 6.69
N LYS A 94 31.01 2.68 6.80
CA LYS A 94 29.97 3.72 6.99
C LYS A 94 29.04 3.80 5.78
N THR A 95 29.59 3.88 4.56
CA THR A 95 28.79 3.89 3.32
C THR A 95 27.91 2.65 3.20
N LEU A 96 28.46 1.46 3.47
CA LEU A 96 27.68 0.21 3.42
C LEU A 96 26.57 0.14 4.47
N LYS A 97 26.76 0.77 5.64
CA LYS A 97 25.69 0.90 6.65
C LYS A 97 24.55 1.78 6.15
N GLU A 98 24.85 2.87 5.44
CA GLU A 98 23.85 3.77 4.86
C GLU A 98 23.06 3.09 3.75
N VAL A 99 23.74 2.39 2.84
CA VAL A 99 23.15 1.48 1.84
C VAL A 99 22.17 0.51 2.50
N THR A 100 22.62 -0.21 3.53
CA THR A 100 21.81 -1.21 4.23
C THR A 100 20.56 -0.58 4.87
N LYS A 101 20.71 0.59 5.50
CA LYS A 101 19.61 1.33 6.12
C LYS A 101 18.58 1.77 5.09
N MET A 102 19.02 2.27 3.94
CA MET A 102 18.14 2.72 2.85
C MET A 102 17.40 1.54 2.21
N ASN A 103 18.09 0.46 1.88
CA ASN A 103 17.46 -0.75 1.34
C ASN A 103 16.45 -1.37 2.32
N LYS A 104 16.74 -1.34 3.63
CA LYS A 104 15.78 -1.79 4.67
C LYS A 104 14.54 -0.91 4.73
N LYS A 105 14.65 0.42 4.55
CA LYS A 105 13.50 1.32 4.46
C LYS A 105 12.66 1.03 3.21
N LEU A 106 13.33 0.85 2.06
CA LEU A 106 12.68 0.49 0.80
C LEU A 106 11.85 -0.79 0.94
N ALA A 107 12.45 -1.86 1.50
CA ALA A 107 11.76 -3.13 1.70
C ALA A 107 10.55 -3.02 2.66
N LYS A 108 10.62 -2.15 3.68
CA LYS A 108 9.49 -1.91 4.58
C LYS A 108 8.32 -1.22 3.86
N GLU A 109 8.60 -0.23 3.02
CA GLU A 109 7.55 0.46 2.27
C GLU A 109 6.92 -0.45 1.20
N GLN A 110 7.72 -1.30 0.53
CA GLN A 110 7.20 -2.34 -0.38
C GLN A 110 6.20 -3.26 0.33
N LYS A 111 6.57 -3.79 1.50
CA LYS A 111 5.66 -4.62 2.32
C LYS A 111 4.39 -3.88 2.76
N LYS A 112 4.45 -2.57 2.95
CA LYS A 112 3.29 -1.75 3.30
C LYS A 112 2.34 -1.63 2.12
N VAL A 113 2.85 -1.40 0.92
CA VAL A 113 2.08 -1.40 -0.33
C VAL A 113 1.36 -2.74 -0.51
N GLU A 114 2.07 -3.86 -0.42
CA GLU A 114 1.48 -5.21 -0.53
C GLU A 114 0.35 -5.46 0.50
N LYS A 115 0.53 -4.97 1.74
CA LYS A 115 -0.50 -5.09 2.78
C LYS A 115 -1.75 -4.28 2.46
N LEU A 116 -1.58 -3.10 1.85
CA LEU A 116 -2.69 -2.25 1.44
C LEU A 116 -3.45 -2.86 0.27
N GLU A 117 -2.75 -3.42 -0.73
CA GLU A 117 -3.36 -4.18 -1.83
C GLU A 117 -4.24 -5.32 -1.31
N LYS A 118 -3.68 -6.19 -0.46
CA LYS A 118 -4.44 -7.30 0.17
C LYS A 118 -5.62 -6.82 1.00
N LYS A 119 -5.54 -5.63 1.62
CA LYS A 119 -6.65 -5.05 2.38
C LYS A 119 -7.74 -4.54 1.45
N MET A 120 -7.40 -3.93 0.33
CA MET A 120 -8.36 -3.50 -0.68
C MET A 120 -9.11 -4.70 -1.28
N GLU A 121 -8.40 -5.78 -1.64
CA GLU A 121 -9.00 -7.03 -2.13
C GLU A 121 -10.02 -7.59 -1.13
N LYS A 122 -9.64 -7.71 0.15
CA LYS A 122 -10.55 -8.19 1.21
C LYS A 122 -11.78 -7.30 1.41
N ILE A 123 -11.66 -5.99 1.21
CA ILE A 123 -12.80 -5.07 1.31
C ILE A 123 -13.71 -5.26 0.09
N GLN A 124 -13.14 -5.36 -1.11
CA GLN A 124 -13.87 -5.62 -2.35
C GLN A 124 -14.64 -6.96 -2.28
N ASP A 125 -14.02 -8.02 -1.75
CA ASP A 125 -14.69 -9.31 -1.53
C ASP A 125 -15.90 -9.19 -0.60
N LYS A 126 -15.78 -8.38 0.45
CA LYS A 126 -16.89 -8.15 1.40
C LYS A 126 -18.03 -7.35 0.75
N ILE A 127 -17.70 -6.36 -0.09
CA ILE A 127 -18.69 -5.61 -0.86
C ILE A 127 -19.41 -6.56 -1.83
N SER A 128 -18.68 -7.38 -2.59
CA SER A 128 -19.26 -8.37 -3.50
C SER A 128 -20.21 -9.34 -2.80
N LYS A 129 -19.80 -9.89 -1.64
CA LYS A 129 -20.65 -10.79 -0.84
C LYS A 129 -21.90 -10.11 -0.27
N LEU A 130 -21.86 -8.80 0.01
CA LEU A 130 -23.06 -8.06 0.42
C LEU A 130 -24.00 -7.88 -0.77
N ASN A 131 -23.48 -7.52 -1.95
CA ASN A 131 -24.30 -7.35 -3.16
C ASN A 131 -25.01 -8.66 -3.55
N GLN A 132 -24.31 -9.80 -3.52
CA GLN A 132 -24.93 -11.11 -3.79
C GLN A 132 -26.07 -11.47 -2.82
N LYS A 133 -25.94 -11.08 -1.54
CA LYS A 133 -27.00 -11.31 -0.54
C LYS A 133 -28.22 -10.43 -0.78
N VAL A 134 -28.02 -9.21 -1.28
CA VAL A 134 -29.13 -8.31 -1.65
C VAL A 134 -29.87 -8.86 -2.86
N GLU A 135 -29.15 -9.31 -3.90
CA GLU A 135 -29.74 -9.95 -5.08
C GLU A 135 -30.56 -11.19 -4.73
N PHE A 136 -30.04 -12.06 -3.84
CA PHE A 136 -30.78 -13.24 -3.39
C PHE A 136 -32.07 -12.90 -2.63
N VAL A 137 -32.10 -11.81 -1.86
CA VAL A 137 -33.30 -11.38 -1.12
C VAL A 137 -34.29 -10.63 -2.02
N GLY A 138 -33.81 -9.94 -3.06
CA GLY A 138 -34.65 -9.28 -4.07
C GLY A 138 -35.23 -10.21 -5.14
N GLY A 139 -34.70 -11.44 -5.27
CA GLY A 139 -35.09 -12.43 -6.27
C GLY A 139 -36.30 -13.33 -5.91
N TRP A 140 -36.97 -13.08 -4.79
CA TRP A 140 -38.23 -13.74 -4.42
C TRP A 140 -39.36 -12.72 -4.44
N ARG A 141 -39.84 -12.38 -5.63
CA ARG A 141 -41.14 -11.75 -5.89
C ARG A 141 -41.67 -12.23 -7.23
#